data_AF-A0A7C7NN06-F1
#
_entry.id   AF-A0A7C7NN06-F1
#
_cell.length_a   1.000
_cell.length_b   1.000
_cell.length_c   1.000
_cell.angle_alpha   90.00
_cell.angle_beta   90.00
_cell.angle_gamma   90.00
#
_symmetry.space_group_name_H-M   'P 1'
#
loop_
_entity.id
_entity.type
_entity.pdbx_description
1 polymer ?
#
loop_
_entity_poly.entity_id
_entity_poly.type
_entity_poly.pdbx_seq_one_letter_code
_entity_poly.pdbx_strand_id
1 'polypeptide(L)'
;MFRIKEKPQDFFVKELIDTPLGEKGEYAYYRLKKIDRNTVDVVRELADRFRLPVKNITFAGLKDKNAVTEQYLAIKGLKNPPQMVEGDNYKLTLVGFSDKPLQLGEFKGNYFEIVVRNVSKAERERAERNLPFIAKYGFANYFGEQRFGSIKNAKEFIVKLLLRHDYEG
;
A
#
# COMPACT_ATOMS: atom_id res chain seq x y z
N MET A 1 23.02 14.11 -8.23
CA MET A 1 21.86 13.36 -8.73
C MET A 1 20.89 13.21 -7.56
N PHE A 2 19.64 13.61 -7.76
CA PHE A 2 18.62 13.47 -6.72
C PHE A 2 18.42 12.01 -6.29
N ARG A 3 17.86 11.80 -5.09
CA ARG A 3 17.56 10.48 -4.52
C ARG A 3 16.13 10.41 -4.00
N ILE A 4 15.51 9.24 -4.13
CA ILE A 4 14.17 8.91 -3.60
C ILE A 4 14.30 7.60 -2.79
N LYS A 5 13.49 7.42 -1.75
CA LYS A 5 13.56 6.27 -0.82
C LYS A 5 14.92 6.13 -0.14
N GLU A 6 15.57 7.24 0.21
CA GLU A 6 16.86 7.20 0.93
C GLU A 6 16.66 6.74 2.38
N LYS A 7 15.54 7.12 2.99
CA LYS A 7 15.04 6.60 4.27
C LYS A 7 13.60 6.10 4.12
N PRO A 8 13.11 5.15 4.94
CA PRO A 8 11.71 4.69 4.87
C PRO A 8 10.68 5.82 4.98
N GLN A 9 10.98 6.87 5.74
CA GLN A 9 10.12 8.05 5.91
C GLN A 9 10.06 8.94 4.66
N ASP A 10 11.00 8.81 3.73
CA ASP A 10 10.99 9.59 2.49
C ASP A 10 9.92 9.10 1.51
N PHE A 11 9.26 7.98 1.83
CA PHE A 11 8.25 7.37 0.98
C PHE A 11 7.10 6.85 1.84
N PHE A 12 6.15 7.74 2.10
CA PHE A 12 4.95 7.43 2.84
C PHE A 12 3.82 7.09 1.88
N VAL A 13 3.13 5.98 2.15
CA VAL A 13 1.96 5.53 1.39
C VAL A 13 0.81 5.35 2.34
N LYS A 14 -0.33 5.99 2.03
CA LYS A 14 -1.58 5.83 2.75
C LYS A 14 -2.65 5.32 1.81
N GLU A 15 -3.23 4.17 2.12
CA GLU A 15 -4.40 3.64 1.43
C GLU A 15 -5.61 4.55 1.63
N LEU A 16 -6.44 4.69 0.59
CA LEU A 16 -7.71 5.39 0.65
C LEU A 16 -8.83 4.37 0.39
N ILE A 17 -9.82 4.32 1.28
CA ILE A 17 -11.03 3.51 1.12
C ILE A 17 -12.24 4.43 0.95
N ASP A 18 -13.23 3.97 0.19
CA ASP A 18 -14.55 4.64 0.08
C ASP A 18 -15.63 3.89 0.88
N THR A 19 -15.25 2.85 1.62
CA THR A 19 -16.17 2.08 2.48
C THR A 19 -16.73 2.98 3.57
N PRO A 20 -18.06 3.16 3.66
CA PRO A 20 -18.67 3.94 4.72
C PRO A 20 -18.51 3.21 6.06
N LEU A 21 -17.99 3.92 7.06
CA LEU A 21 -17.79 3.41 8.41
C LEU A 21 -18.78 4.05 9.37
N GLY A 22 -19.43 3.23 10.19
CA GLY A 22 -20.34 3.66 11.25
C GLY A 22 -19.79 3.37 12.65
N GLU A 23 -20.65 3.56 13.65
CA GLU A 23 -20.34 3.28 15.07
C GLU A 23 -20.51 1.80 15.45
N LYS A 24 -21.18 1.01 14.60
CA LYS A 24 -21.47 -0.42 14.81
C LYS A 24 -21.34 -1.21 13.50
N GLY A 25 -21.10 -2.51 13.62
CA GLY A 25 -21.03 -3.44 12.50
C GLY A 25 -20.33 -4.75 12.87
N GLU A 26 -20.45 -5.75 12.02
CA GLU A 26 -19.83 -7.06 12.24
C GLU A 26 -18.29 -7.02 12.25
N TYR A 27 -17.70 -6.08 11.50
CA TYR A 27 -16.25 -5.90 11.37
C TYR A 27 -15.82 -4.59 12.03
N ALA A 28 -14.81 -4.67 12.89
CA ALA A 28 -14.08 -3.50 13.37
C ALA A 28 -13.02 -3.11 12.35
N TYR A 29 -13.08 -1.87 11.86
CA TYR A 29 -12.13 -1.33 10.90
C TYR A 29 -11.01 -0.60 11.62
N TYR A 30 -9.79 -1.00 11.32
CA TYR A 30 -8.58 -0.42 11.87
C TYR A 30 -7.72 0.17 10.77
N ARG A 31 -7.17 1.36 11.04
CA ARG A 31 -6.03 1.88 10.29
C ARG A 31 -4.76 1.28 10.87
N LEU A 32 -4.06 0.47 10.10
CA LEU A 32 -2.75 -0.09 10.41
C LEU A 32 -1.65 0.81 9.84
N LYS A 33 -0.86 1.41 10.73
CA LYS A 33 0.42 2.04 10.39
C LYS A 33 1.54 1.06 10.72
N LYS A 34 2.41 0.75 9.77
CA LYS A 34 3.56 -0.15 9.95
C LYS A 34 4.84 0.41 9.33
N ILE A 35 5.99 0.03 9.88
CA ILE A 35 7.33 0.40 9.41
C ILE A 35 8.14 -0.89 9.27
N ASP A 36 8.71 -1.17 8.11
CA ASP A 36 9.59 -2.34 7.86
C ASP A 36 8.97 -3.72 8.18
N ARG A 37 7.64 -3.81 8.23
CA ARG A 37 6.86 -5.04 8.49
C ARG A 37 6.07 -5.50 7.27
N ASN A 38 5.91 -6.81 7.12
CA ASN A 38 4.97 -7.38 6.15
C ASN A 38 3.56 -7.39 6.75
N THR A 39 2.56 -7.03 5.95
CA THR A 39 1.14 -7.08 6.32
C THR A 39 0.73 -8.46 6.84
N VAL A 40 1.16 -9.54 6.18
CA VAL A 40 0.76 -10.92 6.55
C VAL A 40 1.29 -11.30 7.93
N ASP A 41 2.49 -10.86 8.29
CA ASP A 41 3.09 -11.17 9.59
C ASP A 41 2.36 -10.44 10.72
N VAL A 42 2.02 -9.16 10.50
CA VAL A 42 1.19 -8.38 11.45
C VAL A 42 -0.18 -9.03 11.62
N VAL A 43 -0.81 -9.48 10.52
CA VAL A 43 -2.11 -10.16 10.58
C VAL A 43 -2.05 -11.45 11.42
N ARG A 44 -1.00 -12.26 11.27
CA ARG A 44 -0.82 -13.47 12.10
C ARG A 44 -0.66 -13.13 13.58
N GLU A 45 0.18 -12.14 13.89
CA GLU A 45 0.40 -11.69 15.26
C GLU A 45 -0.89 -11.19 15.92
N LEU A 46 -1.72 -10.44 15.18
CA LEU A 46 -3.03 -9.98 15.65
C LEU A 46 -4.02 -11.13 15.84
N ALA A 47 -4.02 -12.11 14.95
CA ALA A 47 -4.89 -13.29 15.05
C ALA A 47 -4.60 -14.07 16.33
N ASP A 48 -3.32 -14.31 16.63
CA ASP A 48 -2.88 -14.96 17.87
C ASP A 48 -3.24 -14.13 19.10
N ARG A 49 -2.96 -12.81 19.07
CA ARG A 49 -3.25 -11.88 20.17
C ARG A 49 -4.73 -11.82 20.51
N PHE A 50 -5.61 -11.80 19.51
CA PHE A 50 -7.06 -11.74 19.70
C PHE A 50 -7.73 -13.12 19.79
N ARG A 51 -6.97 -14.20 19.62
CA ARG A 51 -7.48 -15.59 19.57
C ARG A 51 -8.58 -15.75 18.52
N LEU A 52 -8.34 -15.16 17.34
CA LEU A 52 -9.25 -15.22 16.20
C LEU A 52 -8.60 -16.01 15.06
N PRO A 53 -9.39 -16.70 14.22
CA PRO A 53 -8.87 -17.26 12.98
C PRO A 53 -8.27 -16.16 12.10
N VAL A 54 -7.11 -16.42 11.47
CA VAL A 54 -6.45 -15.46 10.54
C VAL A 54 -7.42 -14.95 9.46
N LYS A 55 -8.31 -15.80 8.94
CA LYS A 55 -9.32 -15.44 7.93
C LYS A 55 -10.31 -14.36 8.38
N ASN A 56 -10.42 -14.08 9.68
CA ASN A 56 -11.29 -13.03 10.21
C ASN A 56 -10.64 -11.64 10.12
N ILE A 57 -9.36 -11.56 9.76
CA ILE A 57 -8.62 -10.31 9.57
C ILE A 57 -8.38 -10.13 8.08
N THR A 58 -9.06 -9.16 7.48
CA THR A 58 -9.08 -8.92 6.03
C THR A 58 -8.45 -7.57 5.69
N PHE A 59 -7.91 -7.42 4.47
CA PHE A 59 -7.25 -6.21 3.97
C PHE A 59 -7.32 -6.11 2.45
N ALA A 60 -7.27 -4.90 1.91
CA ALA A 60 -7.53 -4.63 0.49
C ALA A 60 -6.33 -4.88 -0.45
N GLY A 61 -5.11 -4.96 0.09
CA GLY A 61 -3.93 -5.30 -0.68
C GLY A 61 -2.66 -5.30 0.15
N LEU A 62 -1.60 -5.88 -0.43
CA LEU A 62 -0.27 -5.82 0.16
C LEU A 62 0.34 -4.42 -0.06
N LYS A 63 1.15 -3.98 0.90
CA LYS A 63 1.94 -2.75 0.80
C LYS A 63 3.41 -3.08 1.03
N ASP A 64 4.28 -2.26 0.44
CA ASP A 64 5.73 -2.42 0.53
C ASP A 64 6.18 -2.65 1.99
N LYS A 65 7.10 -3.60 2.17
CA LYS A 65 7.73 -3.85 3.48
C LYS A 65 8.63 -2.67 3.86
N ASN A 66 9.51 -2.25 2.95
CA ASN A 66 10.56 -1.26 3.19
C ASN A 66 10.05 0.19 3.02
N ALA A 67 8.96 0.53 3.69
CA ALA A 67 8.33 1.85 3.66
C ALA A 67 7.51 2.08 4.93
N VAL A 68 7.20 3.35 5.21
CA VAL A 68 6.14 3.69 6.16
C VAL A 68 4.80 3.59 5.43
N THR A 69 3.96 2.64 5.83
CA THR A 69 2.69 2.39 5.15
C THR A 69 1.52 2.48 6.11
N GLU A 70 0.48 3.20 5.72
CA GLU A 70 -0.84 3.20 6.33
C GLU A 70 -1.83 2.46 5.42
N GLN A 71 -2.47 1.43 5.94
CA GLN A 71 -3.48 0.65 5.23
C GLN A 71 -4.65 0.30 6.17
N TYR A 72 -5.73 -0.26 5.64
CA TYR A 72 -6.87 -0.68 6.46
C TYR A 72 -6.90 -2.19 6.67
N LEU A 73 -7.30 -2.59 7.87
CA LEU A 73 -7.67 -3.95 8.24
C LEU A 73 -9.13 -3.97 8.70
N ALA A 74 -9.88 -5.01 8.36
CA ALA A 74 -11.21 -5.26 8.90
C ALA A 74 -11.19 -6.58 9.69
N ILE A 75 -11.56 -6.52 10.97
CA ILE A 75 -11.45 -7.63 11.92
C ILE A 75 -12.84 -8.04 12.39
N LYS A 76 -13.23 -9.29 12.13
CA LYS A 76 -14.49 -9.88 12.57
C LYS A 76 -14.37 -10.65 13.88
N GLY A 77 -15.36 -10.48 14.76
CA GLY A 77 -15.50 -11.28 15.99
C GLY A 77 -14.84 -10.69 17.24
N LEU A 78 -14.42 -9.42 17.20
CA LEU A 78 -13.98 -8.70 18.39
C LEU A 78 -15.19 -8.29 19.23
N LYS A 79 -15.34 -8.83 20.44
CA LYS A 79 -16.42 -8.45 21.36
C LYS A 79 -16.27 -7.02 21.89
N ASN A 80 -15.05 -6.65 22.27
CA ASN A 80 -14.68 -5.32 22.76
C ASN A 80 -13.45 -4.84 21.97
N PRO A 81 -13.65 -4.29 20.76
CA PRO A 81 -12.55 -3.82 19.92
C PRO A 81 -11.77 -2.72 20.63
N PRO A 82 -10.47 -2.90 20.91
CA PRO A 82 -9.66 -1.86 21.53
C PRO A 82 -9.52 -0.65 20.59
N GLN A 83 -9.55 0.57 21.13
CA GLN A 83 -9.38 1.77 20.31
C GLN A 83 -8.00 1.83 19.64
N MET A 84 -7.00 1.25 20.28
CA MET A 84 -5.61 1.28 19.83
C MET A 84 -4.90 -0.02 20.20
N VAL A 85 -4.04 -0.50 19.30
CA VAL A 85 -3.22 -1.70 19.50
C VAL A 85 -1.82 -1.37 19.01
N GLU A 86 -0.82 -1.58 19.84
CA GLU A 86 0.59 -1.38 19.49
C GLU A 86 1.32 -2.71 19.59
N GLY A 87 2.27 -2.90 18.66
CA GLY A 87 3.20 -4.01 18.63
C GLY A 87 4.52 -3.58 17.99
N ASP A 88 5.38 -4.54 17.67
CA ASP A 88 6.71 -4.24 17.16
C ASP A 88 6.66 -3.57 15.77
N ASN A 89 6.99 -2.27 15.73
CA ASN A 89 6.98 -1.44 14.53
C ASN A 89 5.62 -1.35 13.80
N TYR A 90 4.52 -1.50 14.53
CA TYR A 90 3.19 -1.21 14.01
C TYR A 90 2.21 -0.69 15.06
N LYS A 91 1.18 0.02 14.57
CA LYS A 91 0.09 0.57 15.36
C LYS A 91 -1.23 0.44 14.62
N LEU A 92 -2.25 -0.08 15.27
CA LEU A 92 -3.63 -0.06 14.80
C LEU A 92 -4.40 1.04 15.55
N THR A 93 -5.24 1.76 14.83
CA THR A 93 -6.21 2.71 15.38
C THR A 93 -7.59 2.35 14.87
N LEU A 94 -8.56 2.13 15.77
CA LEU A 94 -9.94 1.89 15.39
C LEU A 94 -10.50 3.14 14.72
N VAL A 95 -11.08 2.97 13.54
CA VAL A 95 -11.63 4.08 12.73
C VAL A 95 -13.13 3.98 12.52
N GLY A 96 -13.75 2.85 12.89
CA GLY A 96 -15.18 2.64 12.80
C GLY A 96 -15.51 1.19 12.52
N PHE A 97 -16.73 0.95 12.03
CA PHE A 97 -17.29 -0.37 11.83
C PHE A 97 -18.04 -0.48 10.50
N SER A 98 -18.14 -1.69 9.97
CA SER A 98 -18.98 -2.03 8.82
C SER A 98 -19.43 -3.49 8.89
N ASP A 99 -20.51 -3.83 8.20
CA ASP A 99 -20.97 -5.22 8.06
C ASP A 99 -20.26 -5.97 6.93
N LYS A 100 -19.41 -5.29 6.17
CA LYS A 100 -18.65 -5.88 5.07
C LYS A 100 -17.18 -6.07 5.45
N PRO A 101 -16.54 -7.19 5.04
CA PRO A 101 -15.08 -7.31 5.11
C PRO A 101 -14.42 -6.37 4.09
N LEU A 102 -13.10 -6.17 4.22
CA LEU A 102 -12.30 -5.56 3.14
C LEU A 102 -11.93 -6.62 2.11
N GLN A 103 -12.28 -6.40 0.84
CA GLN A 103 -11.89 -7.29 -0.25
C GLN A 103 -10.62 -6.83 -0.97
N LEU A 104 -9.90 -7.78 -1.57
CA LEU A 104 -8.74 -7.48 -2.40
C LEU A 104 -9.14 -6.56 -3.56
N GLY A 105 -8.44 -5.45 -3.72
CA GLY A 105 -8.76 -4.42 -4.72
C GLY A 105 -9.83 -3.41 -4.30
N GLU A 106 -10.46 -3.58 -3.14
CA GLU A 106 -11.47 -2.66 -2.61
C GLU A 106 -10.82 -1.45 -1.92
N PHE A 107 -10.08 -0.67 -2.70
CA PHE A 107 -9.51 0.61 -2.28
C PHE A 107 -9.68 1.63 -3.41
N LYS A 108 -9.91 2.89 -3.05
CA LYS A 108 -10.05 4.00 -4.00
C LYS A 108 -8.73 4.32 -4.69
N GLY A 109 -7.64 4.23 -3.93
CA GLY A 109 -6.31 4.55 -4.40
C GLY A 109 -5.32 4.63 -3.25
N ASN A 110 -4.18 5.24 -3.53
CA ASN A 110 -3.15 5.49 -2.54
C ASN A 110 -2.78 6.97 -2.58
N TYR A 111 -2.70 7.58 -1.41
CA TYR A 111 -2.05 8.86 -1.21
C TYR A 111 -0.55 8.62 -1.00
N PHE A 112 0.28 9.39 -1.69
CA PHE A 112 1.73 9.33 -1.58
C PHE A 112 2.26 10.65 -1.06
N GLU A 113 3.16 10.57 -0.09
CA GLU A 113 4.03 11.69 0.30
C GLU A 113 5.48 11.23 0.09
N ILE A 114 6.18 11.95 -0.79
CA ILE A 114 7.51 11.54 -1.27
C ILE A 114 8.48 12.70 -1.05
N VAL A 115 9.58 12.42 -0.35
CA VAL A 115 10.69 13.35 -0.19
C VAL A 115 11.76 13.02 -1.22
N VAL A 116 12.09 14.00 -2.06
CA VAL A 116 13.20 13.91 -3.01
C VAL A 116 14.40 14.64 -2.41
N ARG A 117 15.50 13.92 -2.18
CA ARG A 117 16.73 14.45 -1.54
C ARG A 117 17.80 14.76 -2.58
N ASN A 118 18.80 15.55 -2.20
CA ASN A 118 19.95 15.91 -3.03
C ASN A 118 19.56 16.54 -4.38
N VAL A 119 18.52 17.38 -4.36
CA VAL A 119 18.01 18.08 -5.54
C VAL A 119 18.87 19.32 -5.80
N SER A 120 19.49 19.39 -6.98
CA SER A 120 20.21 20.57 -7.43
C SER A 120 19.25 21.73 -7.74
N LYS A 121 19.78 22.95 -7.78
CA LYS A 121 18.99 24.14 -8.15
C LYS A 121 18.30 23.97 -9.50
N ALA A 122 19.02 23.47 -10.52
CA ALA A 122 18.47 23.25 -11.85
C ALA A 122 17.35 22.20 -11.89
N GLU A 123 17.49 21.09 -11.13
CA GLU A 123 16.44 20.07 -11.00
C GLU A 123 15.20 20.62 -10.31
N ARG A 124 15.38 21.42 -9.25
CA ARG A 124 14.29 22.08 -8.52
C ARG A 124 13.51 23.03 -9.42
N GLU A 125 14.20 23.94 -10.11
CA GLU A 125 13.56 24.88 -11.03
C GLU A 125 12.82 24.16 -12.16
N ARG A 126 13.37 23.06 -12.67
CA ARG A 126 12.69 22.20 -13.65
C ARG A 126 11.43 21.58 -13.06
N ALA A 127 11.45 21.10 -11.82
CA ALA A 127 10.27 20.53 -11.18
C ALA A 127 9.19 21.61 -10.98
N GLU A 128 9.54 22.76 -10.42
CA GLU A 128 8.62 23.89 -10.17
C GLU A 128 7.94 24.37 -11.46
N ARG A 129 8.64 24.38 -12.59
CA ARG A 129 8.04 24.69 -13.90
C ARG A 129 7.04 23.64 -14.40
N ASN A 130 7.22 22.37 -14.08
CA ASN A 130 6.41 21.27 -14.61
C ASN A 130 5.24 20.86 -13.70
N LEU A 131 5.35 21.08 -12.38
CA LEU A 131 4.30 20.73 -11.42
C LEU A 131 2.91 21.30 -11.76
N PRO A 132 2.75 22.55 -12.25
CA PRO A 132 1.44 23.06 -12.66
C PRO A 132 0.82 22.28 -13.83
N PHE A 133 1.64 21.81 -14.78
CA PHE A 133 1.15 21.00 -15.89
C PHE A 133 0.69 19.62 -15.41
N ILE A 134 1.44 18.99 -14.51
CA ILE A 134 1.06 17.71 -13.92
C ILE A 134 -0.23 17.85 -13.09
N ALA A 135 -0.37 18.94 -12.34
CA ALA A 135 -1.59 19.20 -11.56
C ALA A 135 -2.82 19.39 -12.47
N LYS A 136 -2.66 20.00 -13.64
CA LYS A 136 -3.76 20.27 -14.57
C LYS A 136 -4.10 19.08 -15.47
N TYR A 137 -3.09 18.36 -15.97
CA TYR A 137 -3.26 17.35 -17.02
C TYR A 137 -2.93 15.93 -16.56
N GLY A 138 -2.37 15.76 -15.36
CA GLY A 138 -1.86 14.48 -14.88
C GLY A 138 -0.53 14.11 -15.55
N PHE A 139 -0.27 12.81 -15.60
CA PHE A 139 0.91 12.21 -16.22
C PHE A 139 0.52 10.89 -16.91
N ALA A 140 1.39 10.37 -17.76
CA ALA A 140 1.12 9.11 -18.46
C ALA A 140 1.08 7.93 -17.48
N ASN A 141 -0.04 7.20 -17.48
CA ASN A 141 -0.28 6.06 -16.58
C ASN A 141 0.39 4.78 -17.07
N TYR A 142 1.72 4.79 -17.17
CA TYR A 142 2.50 3.62 -17.58
C TYR A 142 2.61 2.57 -16.48
N PHE A 143 2.70 1.31 -16.87
CA PHE A 143 3.16 0.26 -15.97
C PHE A 143 4.65 0.46 -15.68
N GLY A 144 5.03 0.58 -14.40
CA GLY A 144 6.43 0.72 -13.99
C GLY A 144 7.24 -0.57 -14.18
N GLU A 145 8.58 -0.45 -14.19
CA GLU A 145 9.50 -1.60 -14.38
C GLU A 145 9.22 -2.79 -13.45
N GLN A 146 8.83 -2.50 -12.19
CA GLN A 146 8.51 -3.53 -11.19
C GLN A 146 7.34 -4.43 -11.59
N ARG A 147 6.43 -3.95 -12.46
CA ARG A 147 5.32 -4.74 -12.99
C ARG A 147 5.79 -5.86 -13.91
N PHE A 148 6.98 -5.68 -14.47
CA PHE A 148 7.60 -6.62 -15.39
C PHE A 148 8.61 -7.55 -14.70
N GLY A 149 8.70 -7.50 -13.37
CA GLY A 149 9.25 -8.52 -12.47
C GLY A 149 10.75 -8.82 -12.56
N SER A 150 11.32 -8.89 -13.76
CA SER A 150 12.66 -9.43 -14.02
C SER A 150 13.02 -9.50 -15.51
N ILE A 151 12.34 -8.77 -16.41
CA ILE A 151 12.73 -8.70 -17.85
C ILE A 151 14.18 -8.21 -18.04
N LYS A 152 14.83 -7.64 -17.01
CA LYS A 152 16.23 -7.22 -17.07
C LYS A 152 17.19 -8.31 -17.57
N ASN A 153 16.87 -9.60 -17.42
CA ASN A 153 17.68 -10.72 -17.89
C ASN A 153 17.09 -11.50 -19.08
N ALA A 154 15.92 -11.12 -19.58
CA ALA A 154 15.30 -11.79 -20.73
C ALA A 154 15.62 -11.03 -22.02
N LYS A 155 16.18 -11.71 -23.02
CA LYS A 155 16.47 -11.13 -24.35
C LYS A 155 15.20 -10.61 -25.03
N GLU A 156 14.06 -11.25 -24.77
CA GLU A 156 12.75 -10.88 -25.28
C GLU A 156 11.68 -10.94 -24.18
N PHE A 157 10.63 -10.12 -24.32
CA PHE A 157 9.46 -10.17 -23.46
C PHE A 157 8.64 -11.41 -23.79
N ILE A 158 8.60 -12.41 -22.90
CA ILE A 158 7.98 -13.72 -23.18
C ILE A 158 6.53 -13.64 -23.68
N VAL A 159 5.75 -12.64 -23.24
CA VAL A 159 4.37 -12.44 -23.71
C VAL A 159 4.34 -12.11 -25.20
N LYS A 160 5.35 -11.40 -25.74
CA LYS A 160 5.48 -11.14 -27.18
C LYS A 160 5.66 -12.43 -27.98
N LEU A 161 6.49 -13.35 -27.50
CA LEU A 161 6.73 -14.65 -28.12
C LEU A 161 5.45 -15.51 -28.10
N LEU A 162 4.78 -15.56 -26.95
CA LEU A 162 3.49 -16.25 -26.81
C LEU A 162 2.42 -15.70 -27.75
N LEU A 163 2.30 -14.38 -27.89
CA LEU A 163 1.35 -13.73 -28.81
C LEU A 163 1.69 -13.98 -30.28
N ARG A 164 2.95 -14.30 -30.60
CA ARG A 164 3.40 -14.66 -31.94
C ARG A 164 3.33 -16.16 -32.22
N HIS A 165 2.89 -16.96 -31.26
CA HIS A 165 2.97 -18.43 -31.32
C HIS A 165 4.40 -18.95 -31.54
N ASP A 166 5.40 -18.16 -31.12
CA ASP A 166 6.80 -18.54 -31.19
C ASP A 166 7.21 -19.14 -29.84
N TYR A 167 7.16 -20.47 -29.77
CA TYR A 167 7.43 -21.22 -28.55
C TYR A 167 8.89 -21.67 -28.42
N GLU A 168 9.68 -21.52 -29.49
CA GLU A 168 11.08 -21.96 -29.54
C GLU A 168 12.06 -20.79 -29.31
N GLY A 169 11.63 -19.55 -29.58
CA GLY A 169 12.31 -18.32 -29.17
C GLY A 169 13.23 -17.72 -30.22
#